data_AF-A0A961MAH4-F1
#
_entry.id   AF-A0A961MAH4-F1
#
_cell.length_a   1.000
_cell.length_b   1.000
_cell.length_c   1.000
_cell.angle_alpha   90.00
_cell.angle_beta   90.00
_cell.angle_gamma   90.00
#
_symmetry.space_group_name_H-M   'P 1'
#
loop_
_entity.id
_entity.type
_entity.pdbx_description
1 polymer ?
#
loop_
_entity_poly.entity_id
_entity_poly.type
_entity_poly.pdbx_seq_one_letter_code
_entity_poly.pdbx_strand_id
1 'polypeptide(L)'
;ALACGVAVNLTVLGDLVALTREGAHYLAGDAVDQVDVALAFVGLGATGLVVATGGTSLAVKGGAAILRVAHRTGRLAPEILAVFRRAFAFGIDWARLPAVRSADELAGLARPAVLRPAVEVAQDLGRLNARLGTRQALHLMGAIDTPAEAARIGRAAEALGPRTLGAFELLGKSRFLRLAVRLSDEVWAVVAGLFSAMTSVLGLMTPLLARLGRGIGRGGLRLALRVLIR
;
A
#
# COMPACT_ATOMS: atom_id res chain seq x y z
N ALA A 1 -30.07 -16.20 3.37
CA ALA A 1 -28.85 -16.69 4.05
C ALA A 1 -27.54 -16.06 3.54
N LEU A 2 -27.42 -15.64 2.27
CA LEU A 2 -26.16 -15.16 1.67
C LEU A 2 -25.68 -13.78 2.16
N ALA A 3 -26.56 -12.90 2.63
CA ALA A 3 -26.15 -11.55 3.10
C ALA A 3 -25.41 -11.56 4.44
N CYS A 4 -25.75 -12.49 5.36
CA CYS A 4 -25.14 -12.56 6.69
C CYS A 4 -23.71 -13.17 6.63
N GLY A 5 -23.47 -14.11 5.72
CA GLY A 5 -22.14 -14.67 5.49
C GLY A 5 -21.19 -13.71 4.76
N VAL A 6 -21.70 -12.83 3.90
CA VAL A 6 -20.87 -11.83 3.20
C VAL A 6 -20.37 -10.77 4.17
N ALA A 7 -21.21 -10.29 5.09
CA ALA A 7 -20.79 -9.29 6.07
C ALA A 7 -19.70 -9.81 7.03
N VAL A 8 -19.81 -11.07 7.49
CA VAL A 8 -18.81 -11.68 8.39
C VAL A 8 -17.52 -12.04 7.66
N ASN A 9 -17.58 -12.50 6.41
CA ASN A 9 -16.39 -12.73 5.56
C ASN A 9 -15.65 -11.45 5.13
N LEU A 10 -16.21 -10.28 5.45
CA LEU A 10 -15.57 -8.97 5.26
C LEU A 10 -14.94 -8.43 6.56
N THR A 11 -15.01 -9.19 7.65
CA THR A 11 -14.40 -8.81 8.94
C THR A 11 -13.09 -9.55 9.18
N VAL A 12 -12.22 -8.98 10.01
CA VAL A 12 -10.95 -9.58 10.45
C VAL A 12 -11.16 -10.99 11.02
N LEU A 13 -12.30 -11.23 11.68
CA LEU A 13 -12.69 -12.54 12.20
C LEU A 13 -12.97 -13.55 11.08
N GLY A 14 -13.57 -13.11 9.97
CA GLY A 14 -13.79 -13.94 8.79
C GLY A 14 -12.48 -14.36 8.11
N ASP A 15 -11.53 -13.43 7.98
CA ASP A 15 -10.19 -13.75 7.45
C ASP A 15 -9.43 -14.72 8.36
N LEU A 16 -9.55 -14.56 9.69
CA LEU A 16 -8.89 -15.43 10.67
C LEU A 16 -9.47 -16.86 10.63
N VAL A 17 -10.79 -17.00 10.59
CA VAL A 17 -11.47 -18.30 10.49
C VAL A 17 -11.22 -18.96 9.13
N ALA A 18 -11.18 -18.17 8.05
CA ALA A 18 -10.82 -18.69 6.73
C ALA A 18 -9.38 -19.22 6.74
N LEU A 19 -8.44 -18.48 7.34
CA LEU A 19 -7.04 -18.89 7.42
C LEU A 19 -6.79 -20.09 8.32
N THR A 20 -7.50 -20.23 9.43
CA THR A 20 -7.37 -21.43 10.28
C THR A 20 -7.91 -22.66 9.58
N ARG A 21 -9.05 -22.54 8.89
CA ARG A 21 -9.64 -23.64 8.12
C ARG A 21 -8.77 -24.03 6.91
N GLU A 22 -8.33 -23.04 6.14
CA GLU A 22 -7.53 -23.29 4.94
C GLU A 22 -6.09 -23.71 5.27
N GLY A 23 -5.55 -23.22 6.40
CA GLY A 23 -4.30 -23.71 6.97
C GLY A 23 -4.39 -25.16 7.44
N ALA A 24 -5.54 -25.58 7.98
CA ALA A 24 -5.78 -26.99 8.30
C ALA A 24 -5.84 -27.87 7.03
N HIS A 25 -6.48 -27.38 5.95
CA HIS A 25 -6.48 -28.06 4.65
C HIS A 25 -5.07 -28.17 4.05
N TYR A 26 -4.26 -27.11 4.14
CA TYR A 26 -2.86 -27.15 3.71
C TYR A 26 -2.05 -28.22 4.47
N LEU A 27 -2.23 -28.32 5.79
CA LEU A 27 -1.58 -29.34 6.61
C LEU A 27 -2.10 -30.75 6.33
N ALA A 28 -3.36 -30.89 5.92
CA ALA A 28 -3.97 -32.15 5.50
C ALA A 28 -3.54 -32.59 4.08
N GLY A 29 -2.85 -31.72 3.32
CA GLY A 29 -2.47 -31.98 1.93
C GLY A 29 -3.62 -31.80 0.92
N ASP A 30 -4.70 -31.15 1.33
CA ASP A 30 -5.85 -30.87 0.47
C ASP A 30 -5.53 -29.74 -0.54
N ALA A 31 -6.34 -29.65 -1.60
CA ALA A 31 -6.24 -28.56 -2.56
C ALA A 31 -6.65 -27.22 -1.91
N VAL A 32 -5.72 -26.27 -1.89
CA VAL A 32 -5.91 -24.93 -1.29
C VAL A 32 -5.96 -23.85 -2.36
N ASP A 33 -6.91 -22.90 -2.24
CA ASP A 33 -6.92 -21.70 -3.08
C ASP A 33 -5.86 -20.70 -2.60
N GLN A 34 -4.68 -20.79 -3.23
CA GLN A 34 -3.52 -19.96 -2.92
C GLN A 34 -3.82 -18.46 -2.93
N VAL A 35 -4.71 -18.00 -3.82
CA VAL A 35 -5.01 -16.57 -3.97
C VAL A 35 -5.94 -16.12 -2.86
N ASP A 36 -6.94 -16.92 -2.49
CA ASP A 36 -7.85 -16.57 -1.39
C ASP A 36 -7.10 -16.53 -0.04
N VAL A 37 -6.14 -17.44 0.15
CA VAL A 37 -5.25 -17.45 1.32
C VAL A 37 -4.31 -16.26 1.35
N ALA A 38 -3.67 -15.93 0.22
CA ALA A 38 -2.82 -14.75 0.15
C ALA A 38 -3.60 -13.47 0.42
N LEU A 39 -4.83 -13.35 -0.09
CA LEU A 39 -5.73 -12.22 0.18
C LEU A 39 -6.11 -12.14 1.66
N ALA A 40 -6.40 -13.27 2.30
CA ALA A 40 -6.67 -13.31 3.74
C ALA A 40 -5.43 -12.90 4.56
N PHE A 41 -4.23 -13.38 4.17
CA PHE A 41 -2.98 -13.00 4.81
C PHE A 41 -2.66 -11.52 4.62
N VAL A 42 -2.94 -10.95 3.45
CA VAL A 42 -2.82 -9.52 3.18
C VAL A 42 -3.82 -8.71 4.03
N GLY A 43 -5.06 -9.19 4.17
CA GLY A 43 -6.10 -8.58 5.01
C GLY A 43 -5.79 -8.61 6.52
N LEU A 44 -5.26 -9.73 7.03
CA LEU A 44 -4.78 -9.84 8.42
C LEU A 44 -3.50 -9.05 8.65
N GLY A 45 -2.53 -9.23 7.74
CA GLY A 45 -1.24 -8.54 7.75
C GLY A 45 -1.39 -7.03 7.63
N ALA A 46 -2.50 -6.53 7.07
CA ALA A 46 -2.79 -5.10 6.96
C ALA A 46 -2.73 -4.32 8.29
N THR A 47 -2.87 -5.00 9.43
CA THR A 47 -2.82 -4.33 10.74
C THR A 47 -1.36 -4.15 11.23
N GLY A 48 -0.43 -5.04 10.84
CA GLY A 48 0.98 -4.98 11.22
C GLY A 48 1.94 -4.51 10.12
N LEU A 49 1.71 -4.92 8.86
CA LEU A 49 2.55 -4.58 7.71
C LEU A 49 2.37 -3.13 7.24
N VAL A 50 1.16 -2.59 7.36
CA VAL A 50 0.81 -1.28 6.74
C VAL A 50 1.42 -0.10 7.48
N VAL A 51 1.70 -0.25 8.78
CA VAL A 51 2.45 0.74 9.56
C VAL A 51 3.84 0.97 8.95
N ALA A 52 4.46 -0.07 8.39
CA ALA A 52 5.77 0.03 7.75
C ALA A 52 5.72 0.58 6.31
N THR A 53 4.58 0.48 5.61
CA THR A 53 4.47 0.87 4.19
C THR A 53 3.84 2.24 3.96
N GLY A 54 3.48 2.97 5.03
CA GLY A 54 2.85 4.30 4.94
C GLY A 54 1.45 4.30 4.33
N GLY A 55 0.78 3.14 4.33
CA GLY A 55 -0.59 2.98 3.84
C GLY A 55 -1.65 3.14 4.93
N THR A 56 -2.92 2.95 4.56
CA THR A 56 -4.02 2.83 5.54
C THR A 56 -4.54 1.41 5.56
N SER A 57 -4.68 0.83 6.76
CA SER A 57 -5.20 -0.54 6.95
C SER A 57 -6.62 -0.69 6.39
N LEU A 58 -7.37 0.41 6.30
CA LEU A 58 -8.70 0.48 5.68
C LEU A 58 -8.65 0.28 4.16
N ALA A 59 -7.71 0.91 3.46
CA ALA A 59 -7.56 0.70 2.02
C ALA A 59 -7.17 -0.75 1.72
N VAL A 60 -6.20 -1.31 2.46
CA VAL A 60 -5.78 -2.70 2.24
C VAL A 60 -6.92 -3.70 2.51
N LYS A 61 -7.71 -3.51 3.58
CA LYS A 61 -8.88 -4.35 3.86
C LYS A 61 -9.96 -4.23 2.79
N GLY A 62 -10.31 -3.00 2.39
CA GLY A 62 -11.28 -2.77 1.32
C GLY A 62 -10.81 -3.32 -0.04
N GLY A 63 -9.50 -3.28 -0.28
CA GLY A 63 -8.83 -3.89 -1.40
C GLY A 63 -8.93 -5.41 -1.39
N ALA A 64 -8.46 -6.06 -0.33
CA ALA A 64 -8.52 -7.52 -0.21
C ALA A 64 -9.94 -8.05 -0.38
N ALA A 65 -10.94 -7.37 0.18
CA ALA A 65 -12.35 -7.67 -0.01
C ALA A 65 -12.79 -7.62 -1.48
N ILE A 66 -12.48 -6.53 -2.20
CA ILE A 66 -12.91 -6.38 -3.58
C ILE A 66 -12.14 -7.32 -4.53
N LEU A 67 -10.86 -7.57 -4.25
CA LEU A 67 -10.07 -8.57 -4.97
C LEU A 67 -10.60 -9.98 -4.76
N ARG A 68 -11.03 -10.35 -3.56
CA ARG A 68 -11.65 -11.65 -3.30
C ARG A 68 -12.92 -11.83 -4.14
N VAL A 69 -13.74 -10.79 -4.26
CA VAL A 69 -14.92 -10.80 -5.15
C VAL A 69 -14.51 -10.91 -6.62
N ALA A 70 -13.49 -10.16 -7.06
CA ALA A 70 -12.99 -10.25 -8.43
C ALA A 70 -12.43 -11.64 -8.76
N HIS A 71 -11.67 -12.24 -7.84
CA HIS A 71 -11.11 -13.58 -7.95
C HIS A 71 -12.22 -14.61 -8.14
N ARG A 72 -13.20 -14.63 -7.23
CA ARG A 72 -14.33 -15.57 -7.28
C ARG A 72 -15.24 -15.38 -8.49
N THR A 73 -15.21 -14.20 -9.11
CA THR A 73 -15.96 -13.92 -10.35
C THR A 73 -15.13 -14.09 -11.62
N GLY A 74 -13.88 -14.57 -11.52
CA GLY A 74 -13.00 -14.79 -12.67
C GLY A 74 -12.57 -13.51 -13.38
N ARG A 75 -12.61 -12.35 -12.70
CA ARG A 75 -12.30 -11.03 -13.26
C ARG A 75 -10.89 -10.53 -12.96
N LEU A 76 -10.04 -11.35 -12.34
CA LEU A 76 -8.65 -11.00 -12.11
C LEU A 76 -7.77 -11.45 -13.27
N ALA A 77 -6.95 -10.53 -13.77
CA ALA A 77 -5.97 -10.82 -14.78
C ALA A 77 -4.88 -11.79 -14.26
N PRO A 78 -4.30 -12.63 -15.14
CA PRO A 78 -3.27 -13.59 -14.76
C PRO A 78 -2.05 -12.99 -14.05
N GLU A 79 -1.62 -11.79 -14.44
CA GLU A 79 -0.48 -11.12 -13.79
C GLU A 79 -0.80 -10.68 -12.36
N ILE A 80 -2.02 -10.23 -12.10
CA ILE A 80 -2.47 -9.93 -10.73
C ILE A 80 -2.48 -11.22 -9.91
N LEU A 81 -3.07 -12.30 -10.45
CA LEU A 81 -3.07 -13.60 -9.77
C LEU A 81 -1.65 -14.09 -9.45
N ALA A 82 -0.68 -13.86 -10.35
CA ALA A 82 0.72 -14.24 -10.14
C ALA A 82 1.35 -13.55 -8.94
N VAL A 83 1.01 -12.28 -8.68
CA VAL A 83 1.46 -11.55 -7.47
C VAL A 83 0.97 -12.25 -6.21
N PHE A 84 -0.30 -12.62 -6.14
CA PHE A 84 -0.88 -13.29 -4.97
C PHE A 84 -0.40 -14.74 -4.81
N ARG A 85 -0.22 -15.48 -5.91
CA ARG A 85 0.38 -16.83 -5.86
C ARG A 85 1.82 -16.79 -5.36
N ARG A 86 2.60 -15.79 -5.78
CA ARG A 86 3.97 -15.59 -5.27
C ARG A 86 3.96 -15.23 -3.79
N ALA A 87 3.04 -14.35 -3.38
CA ALA A 87 2.83 -14.00 -1.98
C ALA A 87 2.45 -15.21 -1.12
N PHE A 88 1.61 -16.11 -1.64
CA PHE A 88 1.29 -17.38 -0.99
C PHE A 88 2.53 -18.29 -0.87
N ALA A 89 3.20 -18.56 -2.00
CA ALA A 89 4.28 -19.54 -2.05
C ALA A 89 5.51 -19.14 -1.24
N PHE A 90 5.85 -17.85 -1.24
CA PHE A 90 7.11 -17.36 -0.67
C PHE A 90 6.94 -16.31 0.42
N GLY A 91 5.73 -15.76 0.58
CA GLY A 91 5.44 -14.70 1.56
C GLY A 91 4.95 -15.22 2.91
N ILE A 92 4.66 -16.51 3.03
CA ILE A 92 4.19 -17.16 4.26
C ILE A 92 5.17 -18.27 4.63
N ASP A 93 5.60 -18.29 5.90
CA ASP A 93 6.46 -19.34 6.43
C ASP A 93 5.67 -20.60 6.78
N TRP A 94 5.36 -21.40 5.76
CA TRP A 94 4.60 -22.65 5.90
C TRP A 94 5.24 -23.67 6.84
N ALA A 95 6.58 -23.66 6.97
CA ALA A 95 7.29 -24.57 7.85
C ALA A 95 7.01 -24.30 9.33
N ARG A 96 6.71 -23.04 9.68
CA ARG A 96 6.40 -22.62 11.05
C ARG A 96 4.91 -22.68 11.38
N LEU A 97 4.04 -22.90 10.38
CA LEU A 97 2.59 -22.99 10.55
C LEU A 97 2.14 -24.01 11.62
N PRO A 98 2.71 -25.24 11.72
CA PRO A 98 2.28 -26.22 12.71
C PRO A 98 2.48 -25.78 14.16
N ALA A 99 3.43 -24.85 14.40
CA ALA A 99 3.77 -24.35 15.72
C ALA A 99 2.88 -23.18 16.17
N VAL A 100 2.08 -22.59 15.27
CA VAL A 100 1.24 -21.43 15.57
C VAL A 100 0.07 -21.81 16.49
N ARG A 101 -0.10 -21.07 17.59
CA ARG A 101 -1.19 -21.25 18.56
C ARG A 101 -2.04 -20.01 18.78
N SER A 102 -1.64 -18.86 18.22
CA SER A 102 -2.33 -17.58 18.36
C SER A 102 -2.38 -16.77 17.06
N ALA A 103 -3.27 -15.78 16.99
CA ALA A 103 -3.38 -14.86 15.85
C ALA A 103 -2.11 -14.01 15.63
N ASP A 104 -1.45 -13.61 16.73
CA ASP A 104 -0.23 -12.80 16.67
C ASP A 104 0.95 -13.61 16.08
N GLU A 105 1.06 -14.88 16.45
CA GLU A 105 2.03 -15.81 15.85
C GLU A 105 1.76 -16.06 14.38
N LEU A 106 0.49 -16.11 13.97
CA LEU A 106 0.10 -16.23 12.57
C LEU A 106 0.57 -15.03 11.74
N ALA A 107 0.44 -13.81 12.28
CA ALA A 107 1.00 -12.62 11.66
C ALA A 107 2.54 -12.69 11.58
N GLY A 108 3.19 -13.36 12.54
CA GLY A 108 4.63 -13.62 12.54
C GLY A 108 5.13 -14.59 11.46
N LEU A 109 4.24 -15.30 10.75
CA LEU A 109 4.60 -16.12 9.58
C LEU A 109 4.83 -15.28 8.32
N ALA A 110 4.35 -14.03 8.32
CA ALA A 110 4.45 -13.14 7.18
C ALA A 110 5.89 -12.75 6.91
N ARG A 111 6.32 -12.86 5.64
CA ARG A 111 7.59 -12.32 5.15
C ARG A 111 7.31 -10.99 4.45
N PRO A 112 7.50 -9.84 5.13
CA PRO A 112 6.95 -8.56 4.66
C PRO A 112 7.47 -8.15 3.28
N ALA A 113 8.75 -8.41 3.02
CA ALA A 113 9.39 -8.06 1.74
C ALA A 113 8.74 -8.75 0.53
N VAL A 114 8.25 -9.98 0.72
CA VAL A 114 7.64 -10.79 -0.35
C VAL A 114 6.14 -10.51 -0.47
N LEU A 115 5.47 -10.20 0.65
CA LEU A 115 4.05 -9.82 0.65
C LEU A 115 3.83 -8.39 0.13
N ARG A 116 4.83 -7.52 0.21
CA ARG A 116 4.72 -6.10 -0.13
C ARG A 116 4.04 -5.83 -1.48
N PRO A 117 4.40 -6.48 -2.61
CA PRO A 117 3.72 -6.24 -3.88
C PRO A 117 2.22 -6.58 -3.84
N ALA A 118 1.83 -7.63 -3.12
CA ALA A 118 0.41 -7.99 -2.97
C ALA A 118 -0.34 -6.99 -2.09
N VAL A 119 0.31 -6.48 -1.04
CA VAL A 119 -0.23 -5.41 -0.18
C VAL A 119 -0.40 -4.12 -0.97
N GLU A 120 0.58 -3.74 -1.81
CA GLU A 120 0.51 -2.55 -2.66
C GLU A 120 -0.66 -2.62 -3.65
N VAL A 121 -0.82 -3.77 -4.33
CA VAL A 121 -1.96 -3.99 -5.24
C VAL A 121 -3.29 -3.90 -4.49
N ALA A 122 -3.40 -4.55 -3.32
CA ALA A 122 -4.59 -4.46 -2.49
C ALA A 122 -4.84 -3.02 -2.05
N GLN A 123 -3.81 -2.27 -1.66
CA GLN A 123 -3.92 -0.88 -1.26
C GLN A 123 -4.43 0.00 -2.41
N ASP A 124 -3.84 -0.11 -3.60
CA ASP A 124 -4.22 0.69 -4.76
C ASP A 124 -5.65 0.43 -5.20
N LEU A 125 -6.07 -0.85 -5.22
CA LEU A 125 -7.45 -1.23 -5.51
C LEU A 125 -8.43 -0.85 -4.39
N GLY A 126 -7.95 -0.83 -3.14
CA GLY A 126 -8.68 -0.29 -2.00
C GLY A 126 -8.96 1.20 -2.11
N ARG A 127 -7.95 1.99 -2.50
CA ARG A 127 -8.12 3.43 -2.77
C ARG A 127 -9.07 3.67 -3.94
N LEU A 128 -8.93 2.90 -5.02
CA LEU A 128 -9.85 2.92 -6.16
C LEU A 128 -11.30 2.69 -5.72
N ASN A 129 -11.52 1.62 -4.94
CA ASN A 129 -12.84 1.27 -4.41
C ASN A 129 -13.39 2.38 -3.50
N ALA A 130 -12.56 2.98 -2.65
CA ALA A 130 -12.98 4.08 -1.78
C ALA A 130 -13.44 5.32 -2.56
N ARG A 131 -12.88 5.57 -3.76
CA ARG A 131 -13.23 6.73 -4.59
C ARG A 131 -14.40 6.49 -5.54
N LEU A 132 -14.56 5.28 -6.06
CA LEU A 132 -15.56 4.94 -7.09
C LEU A 132 -16.75 4.14 -6.57
N GLY A 133 -16.60 3.50 -5.42
CA GLY A 133 -17.53 2.49 -4.90
C GLY A 133 -17.42 1.14 -5.59
N THR A 134 -17.92 0.10 -4.93
CA THR A 134 -17.70 -1.31 -5.27
C THR A 134 -18.11 -1.68 -6.69
N ARG A 135 -19.25 -1.17 -7.18
CA ARG A 135 -19.73 -1.51 -8.53
C ARG A 135 -18.81 -0.99 -9.63
N GLN A 136 -18.44 0.29 -9.56
CA GLN A 136 -17.59 0.93 -10.57
C GLN A 136 -16.16 0.39 -10.51
N ALA A 137 -15.64 0.14 -9.31
CA ALA A 137 -14.34 -0.48 -9.13
C ALA A 137 -14.32 -1.92 -9.68
N LEU A 138 -15.36 -2.74 -9.44
CA LEU A 138 -15.49 -4.08 -10.03
C LEU A 138 -15.56 -4.05 -11.56
N HIS A 139 -16.25 -3.04 -12.11
CA HIS A 139 -16.32 -2.86 -13.56
C HIS A 139 -14.93 -2.55 -14.15
N LEU A 140 -14.17 -1.63 -13.54
CA LEU A 140 -12.82 -1.30 -14.01
C LEU A 140 -11.83 -2.44 -13.84
N MET A 141 -11.95 -3.28 -12.81
CA MET A 141 -11.02 -4.39 -12.59
C MET A 141 -10.92 -5.35 -13.77
N GLY A 142 -12.01 -5.56 -14.51
CA GLY A 142 -11.98 -6.39 -15.72
C GLY A 142 -11.12 -5.81 -16.86
N ALA A 143 -10.73 -4.54 -16.77
CA ALA A 143 -9.85 -3.86 -17.72
C ALA A 143 -8.42 -3.68 -17.20
N ILE A 144 -8.12 -4.12 -15.97
CA ILE A 144 -6.79 -4.02 -15.34
C ILE A 144 -6.05 -5.32 -15.57
N ASP A 145 -5.01 -5.27 -16.38
CA ASP A 145 -4.23 -6.47 -16.71
C ASP A 145 -3.04 -6.64 -15.77
N THR A 146 -2.46 -5.53 -15.32
CA THR A 146 -1.19 -5.52 -14.59
C THR A 146 -1.28 -4.78 -13.25
N PRO A 147 -0.45 -5.13 -12.25
CA PRO A 147 -0.32 -4.37 -11.00
C PRO A 147 -0.02 -2.87 -11.23
N ALA A 148 0.81 -2.56 -12.24
CA ALA A 148 1.16 -1.17 -12.56
C ALA A 148 -0.04 -0.37 -13.09
N GLU A 149 -0.94 -1.01 -13.83
CA GLU A 149 -2.19 -0.39 -14.26
C GLU A 149 -3.13 -0.13 -13.08
N ALA A 150 -3.23 -1.07 -12.13
CA ALA A 150 -3.99 -0.87 -10.90
C ALA A 150 -3.52 0.39 -10.14
N ALA A 151 -2.20 0.55 -9.98
CA ALA A 151 -1.60 1.71 -9.35
C ALA A 151 -1.88 3.02 -10.10
N ARG A 152 -1.81 3.00 -11.44
CA ARG A 152 -2.08 4.19 -12.28
C ARG A 152 -3.55 4.58 -12.21
N ILE A 153 -4.46 3.61 -12.33
CA ILE A 153 -5.91 3.86 -12.28
C ILE A 153 -6.33 4.29 -10.87
N GLY A 154 -5.75 3.71 -9.83
CA GLY A 154 -5.95 4.12 -8.44
C GLY A 154 -5.58 5.59 -8.21
N ARG A 155 -4.39 6.02 -8.65
CA ARG A 155 -3.97 7.43 -8.59
C ARG A 155 -4.86 8.36 -9.41
N ALA A 156 -5.23 7.95 -10.63
CA ALA A 156 -6.16 8.73 -11.44
C ALA A 156 -7.52 8.88 -10.74
N ALA A 157 -7.99 7.85 -10.03
CA ALA A 157 -9.21 7.92 -9.24
C ALA A 157 -9.13 8.83 -8.02
N GLU A 158 -7.95 9.03 -7.45
CA GLU A 158 -7.75 10.02 -6.40
C GLU A 158 -7.93 11.46 -6.92
N ALA A 159 -7.49 11.71 -8.16
CA ALA A 159 -7.61 13.02 -8.80
C ALA A 159 -9.02 13.28 -9.40
N LEU A 160 -9.58 12.29 -10.10
CA LEU A 160 -10.84 12.42 -10.85
C LEU A 160 -12.08 12.00 -10.03
N GLY A 161 -11.91 11.24 -8.95
CA GLY A 161 -12.98 10.74 -8.11
C GLY A 161 -14.00 9.92 -8.90
N PRO A 162 -15.33 10.17 -8.77
CA PRO A 162 -16.36 9.40 -9.45
C PRO A 162 -16.36 9.54 -10.98
N ARG A 163 -15.68 10.56 -11.54
CA ARG A 163 -15.59 10.76 -13.00
C ARG A 163 -14.59 9.83 -13.67
N THR A 164 -13.82 9.07 -12.91
CA THR A 164 -12.75 8.20 -13.43
C THR A 164 -13.29 7.15 -14.38
N LEU A 165 -14.42 6.51 -14.05
CA LEU A 165 -15.03 5.49 -14.91
C LEU A 165 -15.43 6.10 -16.26
N GLY A 166 -16.14 7.24 -16.24
CA GLY A 166 -16.52 7.93 -17.47
C GLY A 166 -15.32 8.39 -18.29
N ALA A 167 -14.28 8.94 -17.65
CA ALA A 167 -13.05 9.32 -18.34
C ALA A 167 -12.33 8.10 -18.95
N PHE A 168 -12.33 6.96 -18.25
CA PHE A 168 -11.73 5.72 -18.73
C PHE A 168 -12.49 5.16 -19.93
N GLU A 169 -13.83 5.14 -19.89
CA GLU A 169 -14.67 4.65 -20.99
C GLU A 169 -14.58 5.56 -22.23
N LEU A 170 -14.58 6.88 -22.05
CA LEU A 170 -14.50 7.84 -23.15
C LEU A 170 -13.12 7.86 -23.82
N LEU A 171 -12.05 7.91 -23.01
CA LEU A 171 -10.69 7.94 -23.52
C LEU A 171 -10.25 6.55 -24.01
N GLY A 172 -10.76 5.47 -23.43
CA GLY A 172 -10.25 4.13 -23.59
C GLY A 172 -8.91 3.92 -22.85
N LYS A 173 -8.60 2.66 -22.58
CA LYS A 173 -7.47 2.22 -21.74
C LYS A 173 -6.13 2.89 -22.07
N SER A 174 -5.72 2.87 -23.34
CA SER A 174 -4.39 3.35 -23.73
C SER A 174 -4.21 4.86 -23.57
N ARG A 175 -5.22 5.66 -23.95
CA ARG A 175 -5.17 7.13 -23.80
C ARG A 175 -5.30 7.54 -22.34
N PHE A 176 -6.18 6.87 -21.60
CA PHE A 176 -6.34 7.11 -20.16
C PHE A 176 -5.03 6.85 -19.41
N LEU A 177 -4.37 5.71 -19.63
CA LEU A 177 -3.12 5.37 -18.95
C LEU A 177 -1.98 6.33 -19.30
N ARG A 178 -1.90 6.83 -20.54
CA ARG A 178 -0.93 7.88 -20.92
C ARG A 178 -1.20 9.20 -20.20
N LEU A 179 -2.48 9.59 -20.09
CA LEU A 179 -2.87 10.81 -19.38
C LEU A 179 -2.58 10.70 -17.88
N ALA A 180 -2.88 9.54 -17.28
CA ALA A 180 -2.61 9.27 -15.87
C ALA A 180 -1.11 9.39 -15.54
N VAL A 181 -0.21 8.98 -16.45
CA VAL A 181 1.24 9.15 -16.28
C VAL A 181 1.63 10.63 -16.33
N ARG A 182 1.15 11.40 -17.32
CA ARG A 182 1.46 12.83 -17.42
C ARG A 182 1.02 13.62 -16.19
N LEU A 183 -0.19 13.35 -15.71
CA LEU A 183 -0.72 13.97 -14.49
C LEU A 183 0.12 13.57 -13.26
N SER A 184 0.62 12.33 -13.22
CA SER A 184 1.49 11.88 -12.11
C SER A 184 2.83 12.61 -12.11
N ASP A 185 3.46 12.80 -13.28
CA ASP A 185 4.76 13.48 -13.38
C ASP A 185 4.66 14.95 -12.98
N GLU A 186 3.58 15.63 -13.35
CA GLU A 186 3.32 17.02 -12.91
C GLU A 186 3.12 17.12 -11.38
N VAL A 187 2.40 16.17 -10.78
CA VAL A 187 2.22 16.13 -9.32
C VAL A 187 3.56 15.90 -8.61
N TRP A 188 4.39 14.98 -9.11
CA TRP A 188 5.74 14.75 -8.55
C TRP A 188 6.65 15.96 -8.71
N ALA A 189 6.54 16.71 -9.82
CA ALA A 189 7.29 17.95 -10.01
C ALA A 189 6.91 19.01 -8.97
N VAL A 190 5.62 19.14 -8.64
CA VAL A 190 5.17 20.06 -7.58
C VAL A 190 5.68 19.62 -6.20
N VAL A 191 5.60 18.33 -5.87
CA VAL A 191 6.11 17.79 -4.60
C VAL A 191 7.63 17.99 -4.48
N ALA A 192 8.38 17.68 -5.53
CA ALA A 192 9.82 17.91 -5.59
C ALA A 192 10.17 19.40 -5.47
N GLY A 193 9.40 20.27 -6.12
CA GLY A 193 9.53 21.72 -6.00
C GLY A 193 9.32 22.21 -4.56
N LEU A 194 8.30 21.70 -3.88
CA LEU A 194 8.04 22.03 -2.47
C LEU A 194 9.17 21.57 -1.55
N PHE A 195 9.70 20.37 -1.79
CA PHE A 195 10.84 19.84 -1.05
C PHE A 195 12.12 20.62 -1.31
N SER A 196 12.35 21.03 -2.56
CA SER A 196 13.46 21.92 -2.96
C SER A 196 13.33 23.30 -2.32
N ALA A 197 12.11 23.84 -2.20
CA ALA A 197 11.86 25.10 -1.52
C ALA A 197 12.16 24.99 -0.02
N MET A 198 11.72 23.90 0.61
CA MET A 198 11.93 23.66 2.04
C MET A 198 13.42 23.46 2.38
N THR A 199 14.15 22.70 1.55
CA THR A 199 15.61 22.54 1.70
C THR A 199 16.37 23.85 1.45
N SER A 200 15.90 24.70 0.54
CA SER A 200 16.49 26.03 0.30
C SER A 200 16.34 26.95 1.51
N VAL A 201 15.21 26.91 2.22
CA VAL A 201 15.00 27.68 3.46
C VAL A 201 15.97 27.24 4.56
N LEU A 202 16.19 25.92 4.74
CA LEU A 202 17.19 25.42 5.68
C LEU A 202 18.63 25.82 5.28
N GLY A 203 18.93 25.83 3.98
CA GLY A 203 20.21 26.29 3.43
C GLY A 203 20.49 27.78 3.66
N LEU A 204 19.44 28.61 3.75
CA LEU A 204 19.57 30.05 4.07
C LEU A 204 19.76 30.32 5.57
N MET A 205 19.28 29.43 6.44
CA MET A 205 19.41 29.55 7.90
C MET A 205 20.81 29.17 8.42
N THR A 206 21.49 28.26 7.74
CA THR A 206 22.85 27.80 8.10
C THR A 206 23.91 28.92 8.12
N PRO A 207 24.03 29.81 7.12
CA PRO A 207 25.00 30.91 7.16
C PRO A 207 24.66 31.98 8.19
N LEU A 208 23.39 32.14 8.57
CA LEU A 208 22.94 33.10 9.59
C LEU A 208 23.39 32.68 11.00
N LEU A 209 23.18 31.40 11.32
CA LEU A 209 23.67 30.77 12.57
C LEU A 209 25.21 30.79 12.65
N ALA A 210 25.89 30.51 11.52
CA ALA A 210 27.35 30.57 11.45
C ALA A 210 27.91 32.00 11.58
N ARG A 211 27.13 33.05 11.27
CA ARG A 211 27.52 34.45 11.50
C ARG A 211 27.33 34.83 12.97
N LEU A 212 26.25 34.38 13.61
CA LEU A 212 26.01 34.60 15.04
C LEU A 212 27.10 33.94 15.92
N GLY A 213 27.46 32.69 15.61
CA GLY A 213 28.51 31.97 16.33
C GLY A 213 29.90 32.61 16.18
N ARG A 214 30.22 33.15 14.99
CA ARG A 214 31.49 33.88 14.77
C ARG A 214 31.55 35.23 15.49
N GLY A 215 30.40 35.87 15.74
CA GLY A 215 30.31 37.10 16.55
C GLY A 215 30.68 36.85 18.01
N ILE A 216 30.19 35.76 18.59
CA ILE A 216 30.46 35.36 19.98
C ILE A 216 31.95 34.97 20.15
N GLY A 217 32.51 34.20 19.22
CA GLY A 217 33.93 33.82 19.25
C GLY A 217 34.90 35.01 19.16
N ARG A 218 34.56 36.04 18.38
CA ARG A 218 35.38 37.27 18.28
C ARG A 218 35.24 38.18 19.50
N GLY A 219 34.07 38.20 20.15
CA GLY A 219 33.85 38.92 21.41
C GLY A 219 34.63 38.32 22.58
N GLY A 220 34.61 36.98 22.71
CA GLY A 220 35.37 36.26 23.74
C GLY A 220 36.88 36.42 23.59
N LEU A 221 37.41 36.35 22.37
CA LEU A 221 38.85 36.50 22.10
C LEU A 221 39.37 37.91 22.44
N ARG A 222 38.57 38.96 22.18
CA ARG A 222 38.94 40.35 22.52
C ARG A 222 38.90 40.62 24.03
N LEU A 223 37.99 39.95 24.74
CA LEU A 223 37.91 40.05 26.20
C LEU A 223 39.10 39.32 26.85
N ALA A 224 39.45 38.13 26.35
CA ALA A 224 40.61 37.36 26.82
C ALA A 224 41.93 38.11 26.58
N LEU A 225 42.12 38.73 25.41
CA LEU A 225 43.29 39.55 25.10
C LEU A 225 43.41 40.81 25.99
N ARG A 226 42.30 41.40 26.44
CA ARG A 226 42.32 42.55 27.36
C ARG A 226 42.66 42.17 28.80
N VAL A 227 42.36 40.92 29.20
CA VAL A 227 42.71 40.41 30.53
C VAL A 227 44.18 39.96 30.58
N LEU A 228 44.76 39.55 29.45
CA LEU A 228 46.16 39.09 29.37
C LEU A 228 47.19 40.24 29.26
N ILE A 229 46.77 41.46 28.92
CA ILE A 229 47.64 42.64 28.73
C ILE A 229 47.57 43.59 29.96
N ARG A 230 46.94 43.16 31.06
CA ARG A 230 46.84 43.91 32.32
C ARG A 230 47.59 43.19 33.42
#